data_AF-A0A2E6EA00-F1
#
_entry.id   AF-A0A2E6EA00-F1
#
_cell.length_a   1.000
_cell.length_b   1.000
_cell.length_c   1.000
_cell.angle_alpha   90.00
_cell.angle_beta   90.00
_cell.angle_gamma   90.00
#
_symmetry.space_group_name_H-M   'P 1'
#
loop_
_entity.id
_entity.type
_entity.pdbx_description
1 polymer ?
#
loop_
_entity_poly.entity_id
_entity_poly.type
_entity_poly.pdbx_seq_one_letter_code
_entity_poly.pdbx_strand_id
1 'polypeptide(L)'
;MKKEITLFLISVLVGITVLPIAIYLVGDLVFGEYGEGGYSGFFIDILTDLLTGTGTIWFLTLSPYIVLQILRLTRHILRVFKQSQ
;
A
#
# COMPACT_ATOMS: atom_id res chain seq x y z
N MET A 1 -22.31 4.86 -0.82
CA MET A 1 -21.75 3.77 -1.66
C MET A 1 -20.73 4.27 -2.69
N LYS A 2 -21.07 5.11 -3.69
CA LYS A 2 -20.11 5.52 -4.75
C LYS A 2 -18.81 6.15 -4.23
N LYS A 3 -18.88 7.01 -3.20
CA LYS A 3 -17.72 7.70 -2.60
C LYS A 3 -16.71 6.75 -1.94
N GLU A 4 -17.18 5.66 -1.34
CA GLU A 4 -16.31 4.69 -0.66
C GLU A 4 -15.64 3.76 -1.66
N ILE A 5 -16.35 3.39 -2.73
CA ILE A 5 -15.78 2.63 -3.85
C ILE A 5 -14.69 3.45 -4.54
N THR A 6 -14.90 4.75 -4.76
CA THR A 6 -13.87 5.64 -5.31
C THR A 6 -12.65 5.74 -4.40
N LEU A 7 -12.84 5.88 -3.08
CA LEU A 7 -11.74 5.89 -2.13
C LEU A 7 -10.98 4.56 -2.09
N PHE A 8 -11.70 3.44 -2.15
CA PHE A 8 -11.11 2.11 -2.24
C PHE A 8 -10.26 1.97 -3.50
N LEU A 9 -10.83 2.30 -4.67
CA LEU A 9 -10.13 2.23 -5.96
C LEU A 9 -8.89 3.13 -6.01
N ILE A 10 -8.98 4.36 -5.51
CA ILE A 10 -7.82 5.26 -5.44
C ILE A 10 -6.75 4.70 -4.49
N SER A 11 -7.16 4.15 -3.34
CA SER A 11 -6.21 3.57 -2.39
C SER A 11 -5.52 2.33 -2.95
N VAL A 12 -6.25 1.49 -3.68
CA VAL A 12 -5.70 0.33 -4.39
C VAL A 12 -4.76 0.78 -5.51
N LEU A 13 -5.15 1.78 -6.31
CA LEU A 13 -4.30 2.32 -7.38
C LEU A 13 -3.00 2.90 -6.82
N VAL A 14 -3.09 3.67 -5.73
CA VAL A 14 -1.93 4.22 -5.01
C VAL A 14 -1.07 3.09 -4.43
N GLY A 15 -1.68 2.07 -3.83
CA GLY A 15 -0.97 0.89 -3.32
C GLY A 15 -0.26 0.10 -4.42
N ILE A 16 -0.81 0.04 -5.63
CA ILE A 16 -0.18 -0.67 -6.76
C ILE A 16 0.89 0.18 -7.45
N THR A 17 0.84 1.50 -7.36
CA THR A 17 1.79 2.40 -8.07
C THR A 17 2.86 2.98 -7.16
N VAL A 18 2.47 3.60 -6.05
CA VAL A 18 3.40 4.28 -5.14
C VAL A 18 4.23 3.27 -4.35
N LEU A 19 3.64 2.12 -4.00
CA LEU A 19 4.34 1.12 -3.20
C LEU A 19 5.51 0.45 -3.93
N PRO A 20 5.36 -0.08 -5.17
CA PRO A 20 6.52 -0.66 -5.87
C PRO A 20 7.60 0.38 -6.15
N ILE A 21 7.23 1.64 -6.42
CA ILE A 21 8.20 2.74 -6.53
C ILE A 21 8.95 2.95 -5.21
N ALA A 22 8.23 3.00 -4.09
CA ALA A 22 8.83 3.21 -2.77
C ALA A 22 9.73 2.04 -2.34
N ILE A 23 9.31 0.79 -2.58
CA ILE A 23 10.12 -0.38 -2.21
C ILE A 23 11.37 -0.44 -3.09
N TYR A 24 11.23 -0.20 -4.40
CA TYR A 24 12.38 -0.15 -5.30
C TYR A 24 13.38 0.93 -4.88
N LEU A 25 12.91 2.16 -4.64
CA LEU A 25 13.77 3.26 -4.21
C LEU A 25 14.45 2.97 -2.87
N VAL A 26 13.70 2.45 -1.89
CA VAL A 26 14.27 2.15 -0.57
C VAL A 26 15.31 1.05 -0.69
N GLY A 27 15.04 -0.03 -1.40
CA GLY A 27 16.02 -1.10 -1.45
C GLY A 27 17.18 -0.83 -2.41
N ASP A 28 17.01 -0.02 -3.45
CA ASP A 28 18.14 0.48 -4.24
C ASP A 28 19.06 1.36 -3.38
N LEU A 29 18.46 2.21 -2.54
CA LEU A 29 19.19 3.14 -1.67
C LEU A 29 19.80 2.46 -0.43
N VAL A 30 19.20 1.38 0.09
CA VAL A 30 19.62 0.68 1.30
C VAL A 30 20.46 -0.56 1.01
N PHE A 31 20.11 -1.34 -0.02
CA PHE A 31 20.76 -2.61 -0.36
C PHE A 31 21.64 -2.53 -1.61
N GLY A 32 21.59 -1.41 -2.36
CA GLY A 32 22.31 -1.23 -3.61
C GLY A 32 21.52 -1.76 -4.82
N GLU A 33 22.18 -1.82 -5.97
CA GLU A 33 21.56 -2.11 -7.27
C GLU A 33 20.69 -3.38 -7.23
N TYR A 34 19.38 -3.21 -7.42
CA TYR A 34 18.40 -4.29 -7.36
C TYR A 34 18.52 -5.24 -8.57
N GLY A 35 19.36 -6.28 -8.43
CA GLY A 35 19.49 -7.38 -9.39
C GLY A 35 19.88 -6.95 -10.82
N GLU A 36 20.02 -7.91 -11.74
CA GLU A 36 20.45 -7.63 -13.12
C GLU A 36 19.35 -6.95 -14.00
N GLY A 37 18.12 -6.78 -13.49
CA GLY A 37 16.95 -6.34 -14.25
C GLY A 37 16.37 -4.96 -13.93
N GLY A 38 16.96 -4.23 -12.97
CA GLY A 38 16.51 -2.90 -12.56
C GLY A 38 15.03 -2.81 -12.15
N TYR A 39 14.43 -1.62 -12.27
CA TYR A 39 13.03 -1.37 -11.88
C TYR A 39 12.01 -2.29 -12.56
N SER A 40 12.21 -2.61 -13.84
CA SER A 40 11.31 -3.47 -14.60
C SER A 40 11.30 -4.92 -14.13
N GLY A 41 12.47 -5.48 -13.81
CA GLY A 41 12.57 -6.83 -13.26
C GLY A 41 11.88 -6.91 -11.90
N PHE A 42 12.19 -5.96 -11.03
CA PHE A 42 11.58 -5.84 -9.71
C PHE A 42 10.05 -5.71 -9.76
N PHE A 43 9.51 -4.94 -10.72
CA PHE A 43 8.07 -4.79 -10.90
C PHE A 43 7.40 -6.10 -11.35
N ILE A 44 8.04 -6.85 -12.25
CA ILE A 44 7.55 -8.17 -12.69
C ILE A 44 7.56 -9.17 -11.53
N ASP A 45 8.60 -9.15 -10.70
CA ASP A 45 8.70 -10.03 -9.53
C ASP A 45 7.60 -9.74 -8.51
N ILE A 46 7.38 -8.46 -8.16
CA ILE A 46 6.26 -8.07 -7.28
C ILE A 46 4.91 -8.51 -7.86
N LEU A 47 4.70 -8.29 -9.16
CA LEU A 47 3.43 -8.63 -9.79
C LEU A 47 3.21 -10.15 -9.79
N THR A 48 4.28 -10.92 -10.01
CA THR A 48 4.27 -12.38 -9.94
C THR A 48 3.97 -12.85 -8.53
N ASP A 49 4.63 -12.28 -7.52
CA ASP A 49 4.42 -12.61 -6.11
C ASP A 49 3.02 -12.23 -5.58
N LEU A 50 2.45 -11.16 -6.14
CA LEU A 50 1.07 -10.77 -5.87
C LEU A 50 0.09 -11.78 -6.47
N LEU A 51 0.32 -12.23 -7.71
CA LEU A 51 -0.50 -13.22 -8.40
C LEU A 51 -0.37 -14.63 -7.81
N THR A 52 0.79 -15.00 -7.27
CA THR A 52 1.02 -16.28 -6.59
C THR A 52 0.42 -16.32 -5.18
N GLY A 53 -0.09 -15.19 -4.68
CA GLY A 53 -0.80 -15.14 -3.40
C GLY A 53 0.11 -15.03 -2.18
N THR A 54 1.34 -14.53 -2.33
CA THR A 54 2.27 -14.39 -1.22
C THR A 54 1.70 -13.45 -0.16
N GLY A 55 1.37 -13.98 1.01
CA GLY A 55 0.70 -13.24 2.09
C GLY A 55 1.42 -11.96 2.52
N THR A 56 2.75 -11.97 2.51
CA THR A 56 3.58 -10.79 2.83
C THR A 56 3.39 -9.66 1.82
N ILE A 57 3.38 -9.98 0.52
CA ILE A 57 3.22 -9.00 -0.57
C ILE A 57 1.80 -8.45 -0.56
N TRP A 58 0.79 -9.28 -0.28
CA TRP A 58 -0.58 -8.82 -0.07
C TRP A 58 -0.71 -7.89 1.14
N PHE A 59 -0.09 -8.23 2.27
CA PHE A 59 -0.07 -7.37 3.46
C PHE A 59 0.59 -6.03 3.17
N LEU A 60 1.72 -6.04 2.47
CA LEU A 60 2.44 -4.83 2.07
C LEU A 60 1.60 -3.97 1.12
N THR A 61 0.99 -4.58 0.10
CA THR A 61 0.10 -3.94 -0.89
C THR A 61 -1.14 -3.33 -0.23
N LEU A 62 -1.70 -4.00 0.78
CA LEU A 62 -2.88 -3.54 1.51
C LEU A 62 -2.54 -2.58 2.65
N SER A 63 -1.28 -2.49 3.08
CA SER A 63 -0.86 -1.63 4.20
C SER A 63 -1.28 -0.16 4.08
N PRO A 64 -1.24 0.50 2.90
CA PRO A 64 -1.70 1.89 2.78
C PRO A 64 -3.20 2.01 3.03
N TYR A 65 -3.98 1.05 2.55
CA TYR A 65 -5.41 0.99 2.78
C TYR A 65 -5.74 0.72 4.25
N ILE A 66 -5.00 -0.20 4.90
CA ILE A 66 -5.14 -0.50 6.33
C ILE A 66 -4.79 0.74 7.18
N VAL A 67 -3.72 1.46 6.86
CA VAL A 67 -3.34 2.70 7.55
C VAL A 67 -4.42 3.77 7.40
N LEU A 68 -4.99 3.95 6.20
CA LEU A 68 -6.10 4.87 5.98
C LEU A 68 -7.37 4.46 6.75
N GLN A 69 -7.67 3.16 6.81
CA GLN A 69 -8.77 2.61 7.60
C GLN A 69 -8.60 2.91 9.09
N ILE A 70 -7.40 2.63 9.64
CA ILE A 70 -7.08 2.93 11.04
C ILE A 70 -7.21 4.43 11.30
N LEU A 71 -6.65 5.29 10.45
CA LEU A 71 -6.73 6.73 10.62
C LEU A 71 -8.19 7.24 10.59
N ARG A 72 -9.04 6.67 9.72
CA ARG A 72 -10.47 6.99 9.68
C ARG A 72 -11.18 6.54 10.95
N LEU A 73 -10.88 5.34 11.43
CA LEU A 73 -11.44 4.81 12.68
C LEU A 73 -11.03 5.67 13.87
N THR A 74 -9.73 5.99 14.00
CA THR A 74 -9.20 6.89 15.03
C THR A 74 -9.88 8.25 14.97
N ARG A 75 -9.99 8.87 13.79
CA ARG A 75 -10.71 10.16 13.65
C ARG A 75 -12.18 10.05 14.03
N HIS A 76 -12.84 8.94 13.70
CA HIS A 76 -14.25 8.75 14.03
C HIS A 76 -14.44 8.60 15.54
N ILE A 77 -13.62 7.78 16.19
CA ILE A 77 -13.58 7.61 17.65
C ILE A 77 -13.34 8.97 18.32
N LEU A 78 -12.32 9.72 17.89
CA LEU A 78 -12.01 11.04 18.45
C LEU A 78 -13.18 12.04 18.32
N ARG A 79 -13.94 12.00 17.22
CA ARG A 79 -15.15 12.83 17.06
C ARG A 79 -16.27 12.41 17.99
N VAL A 80 -16.51 11.11 18.13
CA VAL A 80 -17.53 10.56 19.03
C VAL A 80 -17.20 10.92 20.49
N PHE A 81 -15.94 10.79 20.90
CA PHE A 81 -15.48 11.20 22.23
C PHE A 81 -15.66 12.70 22.47
N LYS A 82 -15.38 13.55 21.48
CA LYS A 82 -15.53 15.00 21.60
C LYS A 82 -16.99 15.46 21.70
N GLN A 83 -17.96 14.66 21.25
CA GLN A 83 -19.39 15.01 21.25
C GLN A 83 -20.12 14.54 22.52
N SER A 84 -19.45 13.72 23.35
CA SER A 84 -19.98 13.22 24.64
C SER A 84 -19.47 14.03 25.85
N GLN A 85 -18.75 15.12 25.62
CA GLN A 85 -18.27 16.12 26.60
C GLN A 85 -18.95 17.45 26.30
#